data_AF-A0A3M1VNV6-F1
#
_entry.id   AF-A0A3M1VNV6-F1
#
_cell.length_a   1.000
_cell.length_b   1.000
_cell.length_c   1.000
_cell.angle_alpha   90.00
_cell.angle_beta   90.00
_cell.angle_gamma   90.00
#
_symmetry.space_group_name_H-M   'P 1'
#
loop_
_entity.id
_entity.type
_entity.pdbx_description
1 polymer ?
#
loop_
_entity_poly.entity_id
_entity_poly.type
_entity_poly.pdbx_seq_one_letter_code
_entity_poly.pdbx_strand_id
1 'polypeptide(L)'
;MLLRHTEINGDKVNLKPYVLDDQTVVIYLLVPGSQVVLLQAFFEAYEGIGTVRTLDIRSSLVCVLTTPSMLEDCRALLNSIRDRVEWRPAEPPEAGQVKKLFGYFRRENTDA
;
A
#
# COMPACT_ATOMS: atom_id res chain seq x y z
N MET A 1 -10.44 -22.59 30.38
CA MET A 1 -10.55 -21.64 29.25
C MET A 1 -9.14 -21.49 28.68
N LEU A 2 -8.79 -22.33 27.69
CA LEU A 2 -7.43 -22.39 27.13
C LEU A 2 -7.29 -21.38 25.99
N LEU A 3 -6.45 -20.37 26.20
CA LEU A 3 -5.96 -19.50 25.13
C LEU A 3 -5.12 -20.35 24.18
N ARG A 4 -5.65 -20.64 22.99
CA ARG A 4 -4.85 -21.23 21.92
C ARG A 4 -3.94 -20.13 21.40
N HIS A 5 -2.64 -20.26 21.66
CA HIS A 5 -1.61 -19.59 20.89
C HIS A 5 -1.80 -19.98 19.42
N THR A 6 -2.36 -19.07 18.64
CA THR A 6 -2.35 -19.20 17.18
C THR A 6 -0.91 -18.95 16.77
N GLU A 7 -0.20 -20.02 16.41
CA GLU A 7 1.08 -19.93 15.72
C GLU A 7 0.89 -19.04 14.48
N ILE A 8 1.46 -17.84 14.53
CA ILE A 8 1.53 -16.96 13.38
C ILE A 8 2.61 -17.58 12.48
N ASN A 9 2.20 -18.50 11.62
CA ASN A 9 3.03 -18.98 10.53
C ASN A 9 3.50 -17.75 9.76
N GLY A 10 4.81 -17.52 9.81
CA GLY A 10 5.51 -16.40 9.19
C GLY A 10 5.56 -16.53 7.68
N ASP A 11 4.39 -16.51 7.04
CA ASP A 11 4.29 -16.18 5.62
C ASP A 11 4.73 -14.71 5.50
N LYS A 12 6.02 -14.53 5.22
CA LYS A 12 6.54 -13.26 4.71
C LYS A 12 5.86 -13.02 3.37
N VAL A 13 4.72 -12.34 3.41
CA VAL A 13 4.00 -11.95 2.20
C VAL A 13 4.92 -11.03 1.43
N ASN A 14 5.25 -11.43 0.20
CA ASN A 14 6.13 -10.66 -0.65
C ASN A 14 5.39 -9.40 -1.15
N LEU A 15 5.42 -8.34 -0.33
CA LEU A 15 4.94 -7.02 -0.69
C LEU A 15 5.94 -6.37 -1.64
N LYS A 16 5.68 -6.53 -2.94
CA LYS A 16 6.53 -5.96 -3.99
C LYS A 16 6.30 -4.45 -4.10
N PRO A 17 7.35 -3.62 -3.88
CA PRO A 17 7.28 -2.20 -4.09
C PRO A 17 7.58 -1.88 -5.56
N TYR A 18 7.01 -0.80 -6.05
CA TYR A 18 7.29 -0.25 -7.37
C TYR A 18 7.79 1.18 -7.16
N VAL A 19 8.86 1.56 -7.84
CA VAL A 19 9.41 2.92 -7.78
C VAL A 19 8.60 3.79 -8.74
N LEU A 20 7.99 4.86 -8.24
CA LEU A 20 7.35 5.88 -9.08
C LEU A 20 8.35 6.96 -9.49
N ASP A 21 9.16 7.42 -8.53
CA ASP A 21 10.27 8.36 -8.70
C ASP A 21 11.31 8.19 -7.57
N ASP A 22 12.35 9.02 -7.56
CA ASP A 22 13.45 8.94 -6.57
C ASP A 22 13.02 9.13 -5.11
N GLN A 23 11.81 9.67 -4.87
CA GLN A 23 11.29 9.97 -3.54
C GLN A 23 10.07 9.13 -3.18
N THR A 24 9.47 8.42 -4.14
CA THR A 24 8.17 7.77 -3.98
C THR A 24 8.21 6.32 -4.44
N VAL A 25 7.83 5.44 -3.52
CA VAL A 25 7.55 4.02 -3.80
C VAL A 25 6.08 3.72 -3.55
N VAL A 26 5.56 2.77 -4.29
CA VAL A 26 4.16 2.36 -4.24
C VAL A 26 4.02 0.86 -4.03
N ILE A 27 3.10 0.46 -3.16
CA ILE A 27 2.68 -0.93 -2.96
C ILE A 27 1.23 -1.03 -3.40
N TYR A 28 0.92 -1.95 -4.31
CA TYR A 28 -0.44 -2.19 -4.77
C TYR A 28 -1.07 -3.34 -3.99
N LEU A 29 -2.31 -3.14 -3.54
CA LEU A 29 -3.04 -4.08 -2.71
C LEU A 29 -4.47 -4.23 -3.23
N LEU A 30 -5.01 -5.44 -3.09
CA LEU A 30 -6.45 -5.67 -3.17
C LEU A 30 -7.01 -5.72 -1.76
N VAL A 31 -7.98 -4.85 -1.48
CA VAL A 31 -8.57 -4.65 -0.15
C VAL A 31 -10.08 -4.59 -0.32
N PRO A 32 -10.88 -5.39 0.40
CA PRO A 32 -12.33 -5.32 0.32
C PRO A 32 -12.83 -3.89 0.48
N GLY A 33 -13.71 -3.43 -0.40
CA GLY A 33 -14.18 -2.04 -0.42
C GLY A 33 -14.71 -1.55 0.95
N SER A 34 -15.31 -2.46 1.74
CA SER A 34 -15.79 -2.18 3.11
C SER A 34 -14.68 -1.89 4.13
N GLN A 35 -13.43 -2.23 3.82
CA GLN A 35 -12.27 -2.09 4.71
C GLN A 35 -11.25 -1.05 4.25
N VAL A 36 -11.43 -0.45 3.06
CA VAL A 36 -10.50 0.57 2.53
C VAL A 36 -10.37 1.77 3.48
N VAL A 37 -11.49 2.22 4.05
CA VAL A 37 -11.49 3.33 5.03
C VAL A 37 -10.77 2.94 6.32
N LEU A 38 -10.89 1.68 6.75
CA LEU A 38 -10.18 1.17 7.93
C LEU A 38 -8.67 1.13 7.68
N LEU A 39 -8.24 0.68 6.50
CA LEU A 39 -6.83 0.70 6.10
C LEU A 39 -6.27 2.15 6.08
N GLN A 40 -7.03 3.09 5.53
CA GLN A 40 -6.67 4.51 5.53
C GLN A 40 -6.49 5.03 6.96
N ALA A 41 -7.43 4.74 7.86
CA ALA A 41 -7.36 5.17 9.25
C ALA A 41 -6.11 4.63 9.99
N PHE A 42 -5.67 3.40 9.70
CA PHE A 42 -4.41 2.90 10.25
C PHE A 42 -3.22 3.74 9.77
N PHE A 43 -3.11 4.01 8.47
CA PHE A 43 -2.01 4.82 7.94
C PHE A 43 -2.06 6.28 8.42
N GLU A 44 -3.24 6.85 8.61
CA GLU A 44 -3.41 8.19 9.17
C GLU A 44 -3.01 8.25 10.66
N ALA A 45 -3.22 7.17 11.41
CA ALA A 45 -2.81 7.09 12.82
C ALA A 45 -1.29 6.99 12.99
N TYR A 46 -0.57 6.44 12.02
CA TYR A 46 0.90 6.36 12.01
C TYR A 46 1.47 7.39 11.03
N GLU A 47 1.45 8.66 11.45
CA GLU A 47 1.96 9.79 10.67
C GLU A 47 3.36 9.50 10.08
N GLY A 48 3.53 9.87 8.80
CA GLY A 48 4.82 9.77 8.11
C GLY A 48 5.16 8.40 7.51
N ILE A 49 4.43 7.32 7.81
CA ILE A 49 4.70 6.00 7.22
C ILE A 49 4.26 5.93 5.76
N GLY A 50 3.12 6.51 5.40
CA GLY A 50 2.62 6.50 4.03
C GLY A 50 1.17 6.98 3.93
N THR A 51 0.63 6.96 2.72
CA THR A 51 -0.76 7.34 2.45
C THR A 51 -1.43 6.32 1.55
N VAL A 52 -2.71 6.05 1.80
CA VAL A 52 -3.48 5.03 1.06
C VAL A 52 -4.42 5.72 0.08
N ARG A 53 -4.32 5.34 -1.20
CA ARG A 53 -5.17 5.84 -2.28
C ARG A 53 -5.96 4.71 -2.92
N THR A 54 -7.26 4.91 -3.07
CA THR A 54 -8.10 4.03 -3.88
C THR A 54 -7.84 4.32 -5.36
N LEU A 55 -7.44 3.30 -6.11
CA LEU A 55 -7.20 3.42 -7.55
C LEU A 55 -8.43 3.02 -8.35
N ASP A 56 -9.11 1.95 -7.91
CA ASP A 56 -10.38 1.51 -8.47
C ASP A 56 -11.21 0.79 -7.42
N ILE A 57 -12.33 1.40 -7.06
CA ILE A 57 -13.27 0.86 -6.07
C ILE A 57 -13.95 -0.43 -6.55
N ARG A 58 -14.13 -0.61 -7.87
CA ARG A 58 -14.84 -1.78 -8.43
C ARG A 58 -13.97 -3.02 -8.37
N SER A 59 -12.68 -2.89 -8.68
CA SER A 59 -11.71 -3.99 -8.56
C SER A 59 -11.11 -4.12 -7.17
N SER A 60 -11.53 -3.31 -6.19
CA SER A 60 -10.97 -3.29 -4.84
C SER A 60 -9.46 -3.00 -4.83
N LEU A 61 -8.98 -2.24 -5.81
CA LEU A 61 -7.57 -1.91 -5.98
C LEU A 61 -7.24 -0.61 -5.27
N VAL A 62 -6.28 -0.70 -4.35
CA VAL A 62 -5.70 0.43 -3.65
C VAL A 62 -4.19 0.43 -3.81
N CYS A 63 -3.56 1.56 -3.53
CA CYS A 63 -2.13 1.62 -3.33
C CYS A 63 -1.77 2.34 -2.04
N VAL A 64 -0.61 1.96 -1.51
CA VAL A 64 0.07 2.67 -0.45
C VAL A 64 1.26 3.38 -1.07
N LEU A 65 1.28 4.71 -0.94
CA LEU A 65 2.40 5.56 -1.32
C LEU A 65 3.26 5.80 -0.08
N THR A 66 4.56 5.60 -0.19
CA THR A 66 5.53 5.85 0.87
C THR A 66 6.86 6.28 0.25
N THR A 67 7.85 6.60 1.08
CA THR A 67 9.21 6.93 0.63
C THR A 67 10.11 5.69 0.69
N PRO A 68 11.24 5.66 -0.03
CA PRO A 68 12.22 4.58 0.12
C PRO A 68 12.68 4.36 1.56
N SER A 69 12.82 5.44 2.35
CA SER A 69 13.24 5.37 3.75
C SER A 69 12.19 4.80 4.70
N MET A 70 10.90 4.92 4.36
CA MET A 70 9.78 4.45 5.19
C MET A 70 9.20 3.09 4.72
N LEU A 71 9.75 2.51 3.65
CA LEU A 71 9.24 1.29 3.04
C LEU A 71 9.17 0.11 4.01
N GLU A 72 10.19 -0.09 4.84
CA GLU A 72 10.22 -1.19 5.79
C GLU A 72 9.21 -1.00 6.93
N ASP A 73 9.06 0.22 7.44
CA ASP A 73 8.03 0.56 8.44
C ASP A 73 6.62 0.43 7.85
N CYS A 74 6.43 0.82 6.59
CA CYS A 74 5.19 0.62 5.85
C CYS A 74 4.83 -0.87 5.73
N ARG A 75 5.81 -1.72 5.43
CA ARG A 75 5.62 -3.19 5.38
C ARG A 75 5.31 -3.76 6.77
N ALA A 76 6.00 -3.27 7.80
CA ALA A 76 5.76 -3.69 9.17
C ALA A 76 4.33 -3.34 9.61
N LEU A 77 3.87 -2.12 9.31
CA LEU A 77 2.49 -1.68 9.59
C LEU A 77 1.47 -2.60 8.89
N LEU A 78 1.61 -2.82 7.57
CA LEU A 78 0.70 -3.71 6.82
C LEU A 78 0.62 -5.12 7.40
N ASN A 79 1.77 -5.68 7.80
CA ASN A 79 1.81 -6.99 8.45
C ASN A 79 1.19 -6.97 9.84
N SER A 80 1.36 -5.90 10.60
CA SER A 80 0.81 -5.78 11.97
C SER A 80 -0.72 -5.67 12.02
N ILE A 81 -1.36 -5.20 10.94
CA ILE A 81 -2.81 -5.02 10.86
C ILE A 81 -3.52 -6.16 10.13
N ARG A 82 -2.80 -7.23 9.79
CA ARG A 82 -3.30 -8.32 8.93
C ARG A 82 -4.44 -9.13 9.53
N ASP A 83 -4.56 -9.11 10.85
CA ASP A 83 -5.68 -9.68 11.61
C ASP A 83 -6.93 -8.79 11.63
N ARG A 84 -6.81 -7.51 11.22
CA ARG A 84 -7.88 -6.49 11.25
C ARG A 84 -8.32 -6.04 9.87
N VAL A 85 -7.41 -6.07 8.90
CA VAL A 85 -7.66 -5.67 7.50
C VAL A 85 -7.22 -6.79 6.60
N GLU A 86 -8.16 -7.30 5.81
CA GLU A 86 -7.88 -8.26 4.75
C GLU A 86 -7.23 -7.52 3.57
N TRP A 87 -6.03 -7.95 3.21
CA TRP A 87 -5.34 -7.45 2.03
C TRP A 87 -4.52 -8.55 1.37
N ARG A 88 -4.37 -8.43 0.04
CA ARG A 88 -3.45 -9.27 -0.76
C ARG A 88 -2.62 -8.40 -1.70
N PRO A 89 -1.38 -8.79 -2.01
CA PRO A 89 -0.58 -8.11 -3.02
C PRO A 89 -1.32 -8.05 -4.37
N ALA A 90 -1.12 -6.95 -5.09
CA ALA A 90 -1.64 -6.76 -6.44
C ALA A 90 -0.49 -6.39 -7.38
N GLU A 91 -0.67 -6.70 -8.66
CA GLU A 91 0.18 -6.14 -9.71
C GLU A 91 -0.21 -4.68 -10.00
N PRO A 92 0.72 -3.86 -10.51
CA PRO A 92 0.42 -2.49 -10.87
C PRO A 92 -0.61 -2.47 -12.01
N PRO A 93 -1.46 -1.44 -12.07
CA PRO A 93 -2.30 -1.23 -13.24
C PRO A 93 -1.42 -0.97 -14.47
N GLU A 94 -1.97 -1.14 -15.67
CA GLU A 94 -1.22 -0.95 -16.92
C GLU A 94 -0.61 0.47 -17.00
N ALA A 95 0.55 0.62 -17.65
CA ALA A 95 1.31 1.88 -17.66
C ALA A 95 0.50 3.12 -18.10
N GLY A 96 -0.45 2.95 -19.03
CA GLY A 96 -1.36 4.01 -19.45
C GLY A 96 -2.34 4.46 -18.35
N GLN A 97 -2.70 3.56 -17.45
CA GLN A 97 -3.55 3.84 -16.28
C GLN A 97 -2.74 4.48 -15.15
N VAL A 98 -1.48 4.05 -14.92
CA VAL A 98 -0.58 4.67 -13.94
C VAL A 98 -0.38 6.17 -14.23
N LYS A 99 -0.17 6.56 -15.49
CA LYS A 99 -0.06 7.99 -15.87
C LYS A 99 -1.35 8.77 -15.60
N LYS A 100 -2.52 8.14 -15.69
CA LYS A 100 -3.80 8.78 -15.35
C LYS A 100 -4.02 8.89 -13.84
N LEU A 101 -3.62 7.87 -13.09
CA LEU A 101 -3.79 7.77 -11.64
C LEU A 101 -2.78 8.64 -10.86
N PHE A 102 -1.56 8.76 -11.39
CA PHE A 102 -0.43 9.47 -10.75
C PHE A 102 0.14 10.60 -11.61
N GLY A 103 -0.58 11.07 -12.64
CA GLY A 103 -0.08 12.00 -13.66
C GLY A 103 0.50 13.33 -13.19
N TYR A 104 0.39 13.65 -11.91
CA TYR A 104 0.99 14.81 -11.27
C TYR A 104 2.39 14.56 -10.67
N PHE A 105 2.82 13.30 -10.51
CA PHE A 105 4.11 12.97 -9.87
C PHE A 105 5.30 12.97 -10.82
N ARG A 106 5.06 13.02 -12.14
CA ARG A 106 6.16 13.18 -13.08
C ARG A 106 6.51 14.67 -13.14
N ARG A 107 7.57 15.08 -12.44
CA ARG A 107 8.33 16.26 -12.87
C ARG A 107 8.80 15.96 -14.29
N GLU A 108 8.14 16.55 -15.28
CA GLU A 108 8.83 16.85 -16.52
C GLU A 108 9.99 17.75 -16.10
N ASN A 109 11.22 17.28 -16.29
CA ASN A 109 12.36 18.19 -16.38
C ASN A 109 12.12 19.07 -17.61
N THR A 110 11.24 20.05 -17.46
CA THR A 110 11.31 21.28 -18.22
C THR A 110 12.35 22.10 -17.49
N ASP A 111 13.58 22.09 -18.01
CA ASP A 111 14.56 23.19 -18.02
C ASP A 111 15.99 22.66 -18.12
N ALA A 112 16.53 22.67 -19.35
CA ALA A 112 17.81 23.25 -19.78
C ALA A 112 18.34 22.57 -21.06
#